data_AF-A0A8N1S5W9-F1
#
_entry.id   AF-A0A8N1S5W9-F1
#
_cell.length_a   1.000
_cell.length_b   1.000
_cell.length_c   1.000
_cell.angle_alpha   90.00
_cell.angle_beta   90.00
_cell.angle_gamma   90.00
#
_symmetry.space_group_name_H-M   'P 1'
#
loop_
_entity.id
_entity.type
_entity.pdbx_description
1 polymer ?
#
loop_
_entity_poly.entity_id
_entity_poly.type
_entity_poly.pdbx_seq_one_letter_code
_entity_poly.pdbx_strand_id
1 'polypeptide(L)'
;MYARAMFPCQDTPSVKSKYSAMISAPKCCTVRMSLHQQKILKVSHQYVCEFSQKAPLPSYVIVIVVGFLQCQKFNNRCNVLFEMKYGTQQVFRMASNIKKLMHVAESIYGALSRRGNETKRLLQQKLSNDLWDKKVNYKS
;
A
#
# COMPACT_ATOMS: atom_id res chain seq x y z
N MET A 1 1.86 -20.63 13.37
CA MET A 1 1.97 -20.74 11.90
C MET A 1 0.56 -20.92 11.35
N TYR A 2 0.03 -19.92 10.64
CA TYR A 2 -1.39 -19.90 10.24
C TYR A 2 -1.61 -19.87 8.73
N ALA A 3 -0.59 -19.55 7.92
CA ALA A 3 -0.77 -19.42 6.47
C ALA A 3 -1.16 -20.76 5.83
N ARG A 4 -0.58 -21.87 6.29
CA ARG A 4 -0.90 -23.23 5.84
C ARG A 4 -2.35 -23.67 6.09
N ALA A 5 -3.06 -22.99 6.99
CA ALA A 5 -4.48 -23.24 7.23
C ALA A 5 -5.38 -22.53 6.18
N MET A 6 -4.86 -21.50 5.50
CA MET A 6 -5.57 -20.76 4.47
C MET A 6 -5.30 -21.32 3.06
N PHE A 7 -4.07 -21.78 2.80
CA PHE A 7 -3.70 -22.39 1.52
C PHE A 7 -2.45 -23.28 1.67
N PRO A 8 -2.27 -24.32 0.82
CA PRO A 8 -1.08 -25.16 0.84
C PRO A 8 0.19 -24.36 0.52
N CYS A 9 1.18 -24.38 1.42
CA CYS A 9 2.44 -23.68 1.22
C CYS A 9 3.59 -24.20 2.09
N GLN A 10 4.82 -23.83 1.72
CA GLN A 10 6.01 -23.98 2.56
C GLN A 10 6.01 -22.88 3.63
N ASP A 11 5.25 -23.09 4.70
CA ASP A 11 4.99 -22.08 5.74
C ASP A 11 6.17 -21.96 6.73
N THR A 12 7.25 -21.33 6.28
CA THR A 12 8.47 -21.02 7.03
C THR A 12 9.02 -19.64 6.63
N PRO A 13 9.54 -18.82 7.56
CA PRO A 13 10.13 -17.52 7.24
C PRO A 13 11.30 -17.56 6.25
N SER A 14 12.00 -18.70 6.17
CA SER A 14 13.16 -18.89 5.29
C SER A 14 12.78 -18.98 3.81
N VAL A 15 11.54 -19.37 3.50
CA VAL A 15 11.04 -19.44 2.12
C VAL A 15 10.29 -18.15 1.81
N LYS A 16 10.69 -17.47 0.73
CA LYS A 16 10.06 -16.24 0.26
C LYS A 16 9.64 -16.39 -1.20
N SER A 17 8.40 -16.05 -1.49
CA SER A 17 7.82 -16.18 -2.83
C SER A 17 7.16 -14.88 -3.26
N LYS A 18 7.19 -14.61 -4.57
CA LYS A 18 6.31 -13.61 -5.17
C LYS A 18 4.93 -14.24 -5.34
N TYR A 19 3.89 -13.45 -5.20
CA TYR A 19 2.54 -13.95 -5.40
C TYR A 19 1.60 -12.86 -5.92
N SER A 20 0.56 -13.34 -6.59
CA SER A 20 -0.57 -12.57 -7.04
C SER A 20 -1.84 -13.28 -6.59
N ALA A 21 -2.90 -12.52 -6.37
CA ALA A 21 -4.18 -13.05 -5.93
C ALA A 21 -5.32 -12.32 -6.64
N MET A 22 -6.35 -13.08 -6.99
CA MET A 22 -7.63 -12.55 -7.45
C MET A 22 -8.69 -12.97 -6.44
N ILE A 23 -9.33 -12.00 -5.80
CA ILE A 23 -10.32 -12.25 -4.75
C ILE A 23 -11.68 -11.73 -5.24
N SER A 24 -12.65 -12.63 -5.35
CA SER A 24 -14.04 -12.26 -5.61
C SER A 24 -14.78 -12.02 -4.29
N ALA A 25 -15.59 -10.97 -4.25
CA ALA A 25 -16.45 -10.67 -3.10
C ALA A 25 -17.77 -10.02 -3.54
N PRO A 26 -18.82 -10.10 -2.69
CA PRO A 26 -20.04 -9.33 -2.89
C PRO A 26 -19.75 -7.83 -3.03
N LYS A 27 -20.54 -7.13 -3.84
CA LYS A 27 -20.37 -5.69 -4.11
C LYS A 27 -20.43 -4.79 -2.89
N CYS A 28 -21.08 -5.24 -1.83
CA CYS A 28 -21.24 -4.50 -0.59
C CYS A 28 -19.99 -4.54 0.30
N CYS A 29 -19.09 -5.50 0.07
CA CYS A 29 -17.85 -5.64 0.80
C CYS A 29 -16.73 -4.79 0.18
N THR A 30 -15.69 -4.54 0.95
CA THR A 30 -14.39 -4.06 0.50
C THR A 30 -13.37 -5.16 0.76
N VAL A 31 -12.50 -5.42 -0.22
CA VAL A 31 -11.39 -6.37 -0.10
C VAL A 31 -10.08 -5.61 0.01
N ARG A 32 -9.26 -5.97 1.00
CA ARG A 32 -7.87 -5.55 1.13
C ARG A 32 -6.97 -6.74 1.38
N MET A 33 -5.74 -6.61 0.93
CA MET A 33 -4.68 -7.56 1.21
C MET A 33 -3.39 -6.80 1.54
N SER A 34 -2.39 -7.53 2.05
CA SER A 34 -1.04 -7.02 2.26
C SER A 34 -0.24 -6.72 0.99
N LEU A 35 -0.84 -6.88 -0.20
CA LEU A 35 -0.22 -6.59 -1.50
C LEU A 35 -0.75 -5.29 -2.13
N HIS A 36 -0.11 -4.87 -3.20
CA HIS A 36 -0.60 -3.77 -4.02
C HIS A 36 -1.78 -4.20 -4.89
N GLN A 37 -2.92 -3.51 -4.71
CA GLN A 37 -4.10 -3.67 -5.56
C GLN A 37 -3.80 -3.12 -6.96
N GLN A 38 -3.98 -3.94 -7.98
CA GLN A 38 -3.75 -3.58 -9.39
C GLN A 38 -5.03 -3.09 -10.05
N LYS A 39 -6.10 -3.89 -9.95
CA LYS A 39 -7.35 -3.67 -10.68
C LYS A 39 -8.55 -4.13 -9.87
N ILE A 40 -9.70 -3.52 -10.14
CA ILE A 40 -11.01 -3.99 -9.69
C ILE A 40 -11.85 -4.24 -10.94
N LEU A 41 -12.34 -5.47 -11.09
CA LEU A 41 -13.25 -5.89 -12.15
C LEU A 41 -14.65 -6.01 -11.56
N LYS A 42 -15.63 -5.32 -12.11
CA LYS A 42 -17.04 -5.46 -11.69
C LYS A 42 -17.68 -6.57 -12.52
N VAL A 43 -18.22 -7.60 -11.87
CA VAL A 43 -18.85 -8.76 -12.52
C VAL A 43 -20.25 -8.94 -11.96
N SER A 44 -21.29 -8.64 -12.74
CA SER A 44 -22.71 -8.76 -12.32
C SER A 44 -22.99 -8.44 -10.84
N HIS A 45 -23.12 -9.42 -9.93
CA HIS A 45 -23.42 -9.22 -8.50
C HIS A 45 -22.18 -9.18 -7.58
N GLN A 46 -20.98 -9.32 -8.13
CA GLN A 46 -19.70 -9.36 -7.42
C GLN A 46 -18.71 -8.33 -8.00
N TYR A 47 -17.56 -8.19 -7.35
CA TYR A 47 -16.37 -7.66 -8.00
C TYR A 47 -15.17 -8.55 -7.66
N VAL A 48 -14.19 -8.54 -8.56
CA VAL A 48 -12.92 -9.24 -8.40
C VAL A 48 -11.83 -8.18 -8.22
N CYS A 49 -11.12 -8.25 -7.10
CA CYS A 49 -9.93 -7.44 -6.85
C CYS A 49 -8.68 -8.25 -7.21
N GLU A 50 -7.84 -7.67 -8.06
CA GLU A 50 -6.55 -8.22 -8.41
C GLU A 50 -5.44 -7.56 -7.59
N PHE A 51 -4.57 -8.39 -7.01
CA PHE A 51 -3.46 -8.00 -6.17
C PHE A 51 -2.16 -8.64 -6.67
N SER A 52 -1.06 -7.89 -6.61
CA SER A 52 0.25 -8.38 -7.03
C SER A 52 1.36 -7.80 -6.17
N GLN A 53 2.33 -8.65 -5.82
CA GLN A 53 3.49 -8.27 -5.04
C GLN A 53 4.77 -8.65 -5.78
N LYS A 54 5.55 -7.63 -6.18
CA LYS A 54 6.79 -7.82 -6.93
C LYS A 54 7.96 -8.30 -6.06
N ALA A 55 8.00 -7.91 -4.79
CA ALA A 55 9.06 -8.33 -3.87
C ALA A 55 8.72 -9.69 -3.22
N PRO A 56 9.67 -10.63 -3.11
CA PRO A 56 9.40 -11.92 -2.50
C PRO A 56 9.12 -11.76 -1.00
N LEU A 57 8.03 -12.36 -0.53
CA LEU A 57 7.57 -12.29 0.85
C LEU A 57 7.37 -13.71 1.42
N PRO A 58 7.59 -13.90 2.73
CA PRO A 58 7.26 -15.16 3.39
C PRO A 58 5.74 -15.34 3.53
N SER A 59 5.28 -16.58 3.71
CA SER A 59 3.85 -16.93 3.79
C SER A 59 3.09 -16.18 4.91
N TYR A 60 3.73 -15.92 6.05
CA TYR A 60 3.07 -15.36 7.22
C TYR A 60 2.63 -13.89 7.09
N VAL A 61 3.15 -13.14 6.11
CA VAL A 61 2.72 -11.75 5.88
C VAL A 61 1.50 -11.65 4.96
N ILE A 62 0.99 -12.78 4.48
CA ILE A 62 -0.22 -12.82 3.66
C ILE A 62 -1.41 -12.61 4.58
N VAL A 63 -2.02 -11.43 4.45
CA VAL A 63 -3.20 -11.03 5.22
C VAL A 63 -4.28 -10.62 4.22
N ILE A 64 -5.51 -11.06 4.47
CA ILE A 64 -6.69 -10.73 3.68
C ILE A 64 -7.75 -10.19 4.64
N VAL A 65 -8.39 -9.10 4.26
CA VAL A 65 -9.52 -8.52 5.00
C VAL A 65 -10.66 -8.29 4.01
N VAL A 66 -11.84 -8.81 4.34
CA VAL A 66 -13.06 -8.65 3.55
C VAL A 66 -14.20 -8.24 4.48
N GLY A 67 -14.89 -7.15 4.16
CA GLY A 67 -16.05 -6.71 4.95
C GLY A 67 -16.52 -5.30 4.61
N PHE A 68 -17.46 -4.78 5.39
CA PHE A 68 -18.00 -3.43 5.24
C PHE A 68 -17.03 -2.38 5.81
N LEU A 69 -15.99 -2.07 5.05
CA LEU A 69 -14.92 -1.18 5.47
C LEU A 69 -15.05 0.21 4.83
N GLN A 70 -14.99 1.24 5.66
CA GLN A 70 -14.73 2.61 5.22
C GLN A 70 -13.22 2.85 5.13
N CYS A 71 -12.82 3.80 4.29
CA CYS A 71 -11.44 4.19 4.09
C CYS A 71 -11.30 5.69 4.31
N GLN A 72 -10.52 6.08 5.33
CA GLN A 72 -10.15 7.47 5.55
C GLN A 72 -8.71 7.70 5.09
N LYS A 73 -8.57 8.58 4.08
CA LYS A 73 -7.26 9.02 3.60
C LYS A 73 -6.68 10.02 4.58
N PHE A 74 -5.44 9.81 5.01
CA PHE A 74 -4.77 10.71 5.96
C PHE A 74 -3.54 11.39 5.35
N ASN A 75 -2.77 10.67 4.52
CA ASN A 75 -1.68 11.25 3.75
C ASN A 75 -1.49 10.44 2.44
N ASN A 76 -0.51 10.84 1.62
CA ASN A 76 -0.24 10.18 0.33
C ASN A 76 0.27 8.72 0.45
N ARG A 77 0.56 8.25 1.67
CA ARG A 77 1.19 6.95 1.94
C ARG A 77 0.37 6.04 2.86
N CYS A 78 -0.63 6.58 3.54
CA CYS A 78 -1.34 5.94 4.65
C CYS A 78 -2.82 6.25 4.57
N ASN A 79 -3.58 5.18 4.51
CA ASN A 79 -5.02 5.17 4.62
C ASN A 79 -5.39 4.30 5.81
N VAL A 80 -6.44 4.69 6.54
CA VAL A 80 -6.98 3.87 7.63
C VAL A 80 -8.28 3.24 7.16
N LEU A 81 -8.39 1.94 7.32
CA LEU A 81 -9.61 1.20 7.06
C LEU A 81 -10.25 0.76 8.38
N PHE A 82 -11.56 0.89 8.46
CA PHE A 82 -12.32 0.63 9.68
C PHE A 82 -13.78 0.31 9.35
N GLU A 83 -14.45 -0.40 10.25
CA GLU A 83 -15.91 -0.56 10.21
C GLU A 83 -16.60 0.67 10.76
N MET A 84 -17.82 0.97 10.29
CA MET A 84 -18.56 2.18 10.67
C MET A 84 -18.77 2.36 12.18
N LYS A 85 -18.81 1.25 12.94
CA LYS A 85 -19.03 1.26 14.39
C LYS A 85 -17.95 1.99 15.20
N TYR A 86 -16.74 2.14 14.67
CA TYR A 86 -15.60 2.69 15.43
C TYR A 86 -15.58 4.23 15.53
N GLY A 87 -16.48 4.93 14.82
CA GLY A 87 -16.61 6.40 14.88
C GLY A 87 -15.40 7.17 14.30
N THR A 88 -15.66 8.21 13.51
CA THR A 88 -14.62 8.93 12.75
C THR A 88 -13.59 9.63 13.64
N GLN A 89 -13.97 10.09 14.84
CA GLN A 89 -13.06 10.80 15.74
C GLN A 89 -11.96 9.89 16.30
N GLN A 90 -12.29 8.65 16.65
CA GLN A 90 -11.31 7.67 17.16
C GLN A 90 -10.32 7.28 16.07
N VAL A 91 -10.83 7.05 14.86
CA VAL A 91 -10.03 6.75 13.67
C VAL A 91 -9.05 7.90 13.37
N PHE A 92 -9.53 9.15 13.42
CA PHE A 92 -8.70 10.32 13.20
C PHE A 92 -7.57 10.43 14.24
N ARG A 93 -7.90 10.24 15.52
CA ARG A 93 -6.90 10.24 16.60
C ARG A 93 -5.84 9.17 16.38
N MET A 94 -6.24 7.93 16.04
CA MET A 94 -5.31 6.83 15.76
C MET A 94 -4.43 7.14 14.54
N ALA A 95 -5.00 7.63 13.45
CA ALA A 95 -4.26 8.03 12.25
C ALA A 95 -3.20 9.11 12.55
N SER A 96 -3.55 10.09 13.38
CA SER A 96 -2.63 11.15 13.78
C SER A 96 -1.42 10.63 14.56
N ASN A 97 -1.61 9.66 15.44
CA ASN A 97 -0.54 9.03 16.20
C ASN A 97 0.36 8.17 15.30
N ILE A 98 -0.22 7.41 14.36
CA ILE A 98 0.54 6.63 13.38
C ILE A 98 1.44 7.54 12.55
N LYS A 99 0.97 8.71 12.11
CA LYS A 99 1.80 9.67 11.36
C LYS A 99 2.99 10.16 12.18
N LYS A 100 2.80 10.47 13.46
CA LYS A 100 3.89 10.85 14.37
C LYS A 100 4.91 9.71 14.50
N LEU A 101 4.43 8.47 14.70
CA LEU A 101 5.29 7.29 14.81
C LEU A 101 6.10 7.06 13.53
N MET A 102 5.48 7.22 12.35
CA MET A 102 6.19 7.10 11.08
C MET A 102 7.28 8.14 10.91
N HIS A 103 7.03 9.39 11.32
CA HIS A 103 8.05 10.45 11.26
C HIS A 103 9.25 10.12 12.16
N VAL A 104 9.00 9.62 13.37
CA VAL A 104 10.07 9.19 14.29
C VAL A 104 10.83 7.99 13.72
N ALA A 105 10.14 7.00 13.18
CA ALA A 105 10.78 5.85 12.53
C ALA A 105 11.65 6.28 11.34
N GLU A 106 11.21 7.26 10.54
CA GLU A 106 12.00 7.80 9.44
C GLU A 106 13.25 8.55 9.91
N SER A 107 13.20 9.23 11.05
CA SER A 107 14.39 9.87 11.63
C SER A 107 15.42 8.87 12.17
N ILE A 108 14.98 7.70 12.65
CA ILE A 108 15.87 6.70 13.26
C ILE A 108 16.43 5.74 12.21
N TYR A 109 15.59 5.25 11.30
CA TYR A 109 15.92 4.17 10.36
C TYR A 109 16.08 4.65 8.92
N GLY A 110 15.85 5.93 8.64
CA GLY A 110 15.85 6.49 7.29
C GLY A 110 14.53 6.27 6.55
N ALA A 111 14.53 6.56 5.24
CA ALA A 111 13.31 6.58 4.44
C ALA A 111 12.60 5.21 4.37
N LEU A 112 11.34 5.14 4.82
CA LEU A 112 10.54 3.91 4.91
C LEU A 112 10.09 3.33 3.55
N SER A 113 10.34 4.01 2.43
CA SER A 113 9.93 3.51 1.11
C SER A 113 10.99 3.82 0.04
N ARG A 114 11.44 2.79 -0.67
CA ARG A 114 12.27 2.93 -1.88
C ARG A 114 11.62 3.81 -2.95
N ARG A 115 10.28 3.84 -3.00
CA ARG A 115 9.51 4.72 -3.91
C ARG A 115 9.79 6.19 -3.63
N GLY A 116 9.97 6.57 -2.37
CA GLY A 116 10.32 7.96 -2.00
C GLY A 116 11.66 8.40 -2.59
N ASN A 117 12.62 7.48 -2.67
CA ASN A 117 13.94 7.76 -3.24
C ASN A 117 13.89 7.86 -4.77
N GLU A 118 13.13 7.00 -5.46
CA GLU A 118 12.91 7.12 -6.91
C GLU A 118 12.13 8.39 -7.26
N THR A 119 11.07 8.72 -6.52
CA THR A 119 10.27 9.93 -6.80
C THR A 119 11.09 11.20 -6.54
N LYS A 120 11.90 11.24 -5.46
CA LYS A 120 12.84 12.33 -5.20
C LYS A 120 13.93 12.43 -6.27
N ARG A 121 14.45 11.30 -6.76
CA ARG A 121 15.44 11.25 -7.84
C ARG A 121 14.86 11.73 -9.18
N LEU A 122 13.62 11.36 -9.50
CA LEU A 122 12.90 11.83 -10.68
C LEU A 122 12.53 13.32 -10.59
N LEU A 123 12.17 13.82 -9.39
CA LEU A 123 11.94 15.25 -9.16
C LEU A 123 13.24 16.06 -9.24
N GLN A 124 14.35 15.55 -8.70
CA GLN A 124 15.68 16.17 -8.85
C GLN A 124 16.15 16.17 -10.31
N GLN A 125 15.92 15.08 -11.05
CA GLN A 125 16.21 15.04 -12.49
C GLN A 125 15.34 16.02 -13.29
N LYS A 126 14.04 16.11 -13.01
CA LYS A 126 13.15 17.10 -13.64
C LYS A 126 13.60 18.53 -13.34
N LEU A 127 13.85 18.87 -12.07
CA LEU A 127 14.34 20.19 -11.68
C LEU A 127 15.69 20.52 -12.32
N SER A 128 16.59 19.55 -12.45
CA SER A 128 17.89 19.71 -13.14
C SER A 128 17.72 19.96 -14.64
N ASN A 129 16.79 19.26 -15.30
CA ASN A 129 16.50 19.43 -16.73
C ASN A 129 15.82 20.78 -16.99
N ASP A 130 14.84 21.17 -16.17
CA ASP A 130 14.15 22.46 -16.27
C ASP A 130 15.13 23.64 -16.06
N LEU A 131 16.13 23.48 -15.19
CA LEU A 131 17.20 24.47 -14.98
C LEU A 131 18.19 24.53 -16.15
N TRP A 132 18.44 23.40 -16.83
CA TRP A 132 19.25 23.33 -18.04
C TRP A 132 18.55 24.02 -19.21
N ASP A 133 17.27 23.75 -19.43
CA ASP A 133 16.48 24.35 -20.52
C ASP A 133 16.34 25.88 -20.34
N LYS A 134 16.24 26.36 -19.10
CA LYS A 134 16.25 27.80 -18.80
C LYS A 134 17.60 28.47 -19.06
N LYS A 135 18.72 27.76 -18.86
CA LYS A 135 20.06 28.28 -19.16
C LYS A 135 20.34 28.34 -20.66
N VAL A 136 19.82 27.39 -21.43
CA VAL A 136 19.97 27.37 -22.90
C VAL A 136 19.18 28.50 -23.55
N ASN A 137 17.98 28.82 -23.03
CA ASN A 137 17.13 29.90 -23.56
C ASN A 137 17.56 31.33 -23.17
N TYR A 138 18.55 31.51 -22.29
CA TYR A 138 19.08 32.83 -21.90
C TYR A 138 20.31 33.27 -22.72
N LYS A 139 20.77 32.44 -23.67
CA LYS A 139 21.93 32.71 -24.55
C LYS A 139 21.54 32.96 -26.02
N SER A 140 20.30 33.37 -26.28
CA SER A 140 19.81 33.82 -27.60
C SER A 140 19.46 35.30 -27.56
#